data_AF-A0A396HIP8-F1
#
_entry.id   AF-A0A396HIP8-F1
#
_cell.length_a   1.000
_cell.length_b   1.000
_cell.length_c   1.000
_cell.angle_alpha   90.00
_cell.angle_beta   90.00
_cell.angle_gamma   90.00
#
_symmetry.space_group_name_H-M   'P 1'
#
loop_
_entity.id
_entity.type
_entity.pdbx_description
1 polymer ?
#
loop_
_entity_poly.entity_id
_entity_poly.type
_entity_poly.pdbx_seq_one_letter_code
_entity_poly.pdbx_strand_id
1 'polypeptide(L)'
;MKHGRRQVQTHPFLDRIKLMETTNSMEYWWPHTTHTYWKLQDPNSLPTISLPNNNNKSQRRNLWSILIALYFSFIYVIQFILRVLWIRDRKTAITGGEGVDLWPRKIATATFSLEHMKTVKNAVPNATINDVLFAVISSGISRYLDFREPNGLQDGVQLTGLAMVNLRKQPGLQELSNLMKSNSGAKWGNKFGLFLLPIYYHRSNSSDPLEYLKRAKVMIDRKKRSLEAHLSYKIGDLVMSTLGPKFASLLNYRILCNTTFTISNVVGPQEEIMIGGNPITFLRANNSALPHALVLNMVSYAGKADMQVQVAKDIIPDPEFLAKCFEDALLEMKEQVTTKI
;
A
#
# COMPACT_ATOMS: atom_id res chain seq x y z
N MET A 1 9.69 25.30 -57.73
CA MET A 1 8.63 24.64 -56.94
C MET A 1 9.15 23.34 -56.33
N LYS A 2 9.48 23.32 -55.04
CA LYS A 2 9.68 22.08 -54.26
C LYS A 2 8.98 22.30 -52.90
N HIS A 3 7.87 21.61 -52.70
CA HIS A 3 7.09 21.63 -51.46
C HIS A 3 7.83 20.89 -50.34
N GLY A 4 8.16 21.60 -49.26
CA GLY A 4 8.57 21.00 -48.00
C GLY A 4 7.35 20.47 -47.23
N ARG A 5 7.34 19.15 -46.94
CA ARG A 5 6.38 18.56 -46.00
C ARG A 5 6.77 18.94 -44.58
N ARG A 6 5.89 19.65 -43.88
CA ARG A 6 5.96 19.82 -42.42
C ARG A 6 5.84 18.46 -41.76
N GLN A 7 6.81 18.09 -40.93
CA GLN A 7 6.62 17.03 -39.95
C GLN A 7 5.59 17.49 -38.91
N VAL A 8 4.56 16.69 -38.74
CA VAL A 8 3.53 16.86 -37.69
C VAL A 8 4.19 16.56 -36.35
N GLN A 9 4.31 17.59 -35.50
CA GLN A 9 4.63 17.43 -34.08
C GLN A 9 3.56 16.53 -33.45
N THR A 10 3.93 15.30 -33.10
CA THR A 10 3.09 14.42 -32.29
C THR A 10 3.01 14.99 -30.87
N HIS A 11 1.78 15.19 -30.39
CA HIS A 11 1.48 15.81 -29.11
C HIS A 11 2.16 15.11 -27.91
N PRO A 12 2.76 15.85 -26.96
CA PRO A 12 3.39 15.29 -25.74
C PRO A 12 2.40 14.71 -24.71
N PHE A 13 1.12 14.60 -25.05
CA PHE A 13 0.07 14.08 -24.19
C PHE A 13 0.06 12.54 -24.15
N LEU A 14 0.35 11.88 -25.28
CA LEU A 14 0.33 10.41 -25.39
C LEU A 14 1.57 9.75 -24.74
N ASP A 15 2.73 10.41 -24.77
CA ASP A 15 3.93 9.92 -24.08
C ASP A 15 3.83 10.03 -22.55
N ARG A 16 3.02 10.97 -22.04
CA ARG A 16 2.71 11.02 -20.60
C ARG A 16 1.79 9.89 -20.16
N ILE A 17 0.96 9.34 -21.05
CA ILE A 17 0.08 8.19 -20.75
C ILE A 17 0.87 6.89 -20.64
N LYS A 18 1.93 6.70 -21.44
CA LYS A 18 2.79 5.49 -21.36
C LYS A 18 3.60 5.38 -20.05
N LEU A 19 3.87 6.50 -19.39
CA LEU A 19 4.54 6.53 -18.09
C LEU A 19 3.61 6.20 -16.90
N MET A 20 2.29 6.12 -17.13
CA MET A 20 1.28 5.95 -16.07
C MET A 20 1.20 4.52 -15.48
N GLU A 21 1.88 3.53 -16.07
CA GLU A 21 1.78 2.12 -15.66
C GLU A 21 2.92 1.62 -14.74
N THR A 22 3.90 2.47 -14.43
CA THR A 22 5.16 2.02 -13.79
C THR A 22 5.19 2.08 -12.26
N THR A 23 4.11 2.49 -11.59
CA THR A 23 4.12 2.71 -10.13
C THR A 23 3.29 1.64 -9.41
N ASN A 24 3.90 0.46 -9.27
CA ASN A 24 3.34 -0.69 -8.56
C ASN A 24 4.10 -1.04 -7.28
N SER A 25 4.72 -0.06 -6.63
CA SER A 25 5.27 -0.23 -5.29
C SER A 25 4.72 0.83 -4.33
N MET A 26 3.99 0.35 -3.32
CA MET A 26 4.08 0.96 -1.99
C MET A 26 5.52 0.70 -1.57
N GLU A 27 6.34 1.74 -1.56
CA GLU A 27 7.76 1.66 -1.20
C GLU A 27 8.10 3.03 -0.62
N TYR A 28 8.20 3.08 0.70
CA TYR A 28 8.79 4.21 1.41
C TYR A 28 9.92 3.68 2.28
N TRP A 29 10.97 4.49 2.35
CA TRP A 29 12.10 4.36 3.27
C TRP A 29 13.06 3.23 2.98
N TRP A 30 13.98 3.48 2.04
CA TRP A 30 15.34 2.98 2.22
C TRP A 30 16.20 4.12 2.77
N PRO A 31 16.93 3.94 3.88
CA PRO A 31 17.92 4.92 4.32
C PRO A 31 18.91 5.22 3.19
N HIS A 32 19.16 6.50 2.93
CA HIS A 32 20.04 6.97 1.85
C HIS A 32 21.54 6.75 2.12
N THR A 33 21.90 5.83 3.02
CA THR A 33 23.30 5.51 3.37
C THR A 33 23.75 4.24 2.66
N THR A 34 24.21 4.40 1.42
CA THR A 34 24.78 3.38 0.53
C THR A 34 26.08 2.73 1.04
N HIS A 35 26.68 3.25 2.12
CA HIS A 35 27.97 2.75 2.63
C HIS A 35 27.86 1.76 3.81
N THR A 36 26.64 1.39 4.23
CA THR A 36 26.44 0.64 5.49
C THR A 36 25.82 -0.75 5.33
N TYR A 37 25.36 -1.16 4.15
CA TYR A 37 24.64 -2.43 3.97
C TYR A 37 25.31 -3.31 2.91
N TRP A 38 25.68 -4.53 3.30
CA TRP A 38 26.37 -5.51 2.44
C TRP A 38 25.65 -6.86 2.47
N LYS A 39 25.74 -7.66 1.40
CA LYS A 39 25.24 -9.04 1.45
C LYS A 39 26.11 -9.86 2.39
N LEU A 40 25.48 -10.77 3.15
CA LEU A 40 26.20 -11.63 4.08
C LEU A 40 27.19 -12.57 3.35
N GLN A 41 26.80 -13.08 2.18
CA GLN A 41 27.59 -14.04 1.39
C GLN A 41 28.57 -13.37 0.42
N ASP A 42 28.40 -12.08 0.15
CA ASP A 42 29.28 -11.31 -0.75
C ASP A 42 29.36 -9.85 -0.27
N PRO A 43 30.31 -9.54 0.63
CA PRO A 43 30.44 -8.23 1.24
C PRO A 43 30.74 -7.09 0.27
N ASN A 44 31.03 -7.37 -1.01
CA ASN A 44 31.31 -6.36 -2.01
C ASN A 44 30.10 -6.04 -2.90
N SER A 45 28.98 -6.76 -2.77
CA SER A 45 27.78 -6.52 -3.57
C SER A 45 26.65 -5.86 -2.77
N LEU A 46 25.91 -5.02 -3.47
CA LEU A 46 24.74 -4.34 -2.93
C LEU A 46 23.56 -5.31 -2.79
N PRO A 47 22.74 -5.17 -1.75
CA PRO A 47 21.56 -6.03 -1.55
C PRO A 47 20.57 -5.90 -2.70
N THR A 48 19.98 -7.02 -3.11
CA THR A 48 19.02 -7.04 -4.22
C THR A 48 17.65 -6.66 -3.72
N ILE A 49 17.14 -5.51 -4.16
CA ILE A 49 15.73 -5.15 -4.00
C ILE A 49 15.04 -5.50 -5.32
N SER A 50 14.15 -6.49 -5.29
CA SER A 50 13.38 -6.86 -6.47
C SER A 50 12.38 -5.77 -6.81
N LEU A 51 12.70 -4.97 -7.82
CA LEU A 51 11.72 -4.13 -8.48
C LEU A 51 10.77 -5.03 -9.30
N PRO A 52 9.46 -4.72 -9.38
CA PRO A 52 8.56 -5.44 -10.26
C PRO A 52 9.13 -5.49 -11.67
N ASN A 53 9.34 -6.69 -12.20
CA ASN A 53 9.89 -6.88 -13.54
C ASN A 53 8.90 -6.32 -14.56
N ASN A 54 9.19 -5.13 -15.07
CA ASN A 54 8.31 -4.43 -15.98
C ASN A 54 8.54 -4.99 -17.38
N ASN A 55 7.98 -6.18 -17.63
CA ASN A 55 7.86 -6.71 -18.97
C ASN A 55 6.93 -5.78 -19.77
N ASN A 56 7.51 -4.73 -20.33
CA ASN A 56 6.89 -3.80 -21.25
C ASN A 56 6.55 -4.55 -22.55
N LYS A 57 5.53 -5.40 -22.51
CA LYS A 57 4.73 -5.62 -23.69
C LYS A 57 3.94 -4.34 -23.86
N SER A 58 4.24 -3.59 -24.93
CA SER A 58 3.42 -2.46 -25.36
C SER A 58 2.04 -2.99 -25.74
N GLN A 59 1.19 -3.24 -24.74
CA GLN A 59 -0.15 -3.70 -24.96
C GLN A 59 -0.90 -2.49 -25.49
N ARG A 60 -1.27 -2.55 -26.76
CA ARG A 60 -2.10 -1.54 -27.42
C ARG A 60 -3.38 -1.45 -26.59
N ARG A 61 -3.48 -0.43 -25.73
CA ARG A 61 -4.65 -0.22 -24.88
C ARG A 61 -5.83 0.08 -25.80
N ASN A 62 -6.72 -0.88 -25.95
CA ASN A 62 -7.94 -0.69 -26.71
C ASN A 62 -8.77 0.42 -26.03
N LEU A 63 -9.52 1.21 -26.82
CA LEU A 63 -10.32 2.35 -26.33
C LEU A 63 -11.18 1.97 -25.11
N TRP A 64 -11.72 0.76 -25.09
CA TRP A 64 -12.44 0.18 -23.95
C TRP A 64 -11.66 0.20 -22.63
N SER A 65 -10.37 -0.15 -22.64
CA SER A 65 -9.53 -0.14 -21.44
C SER A 65 -9.34 1.27 -20.88
N ILE A 66 -9.25 2.27 -21.77
CA ILE A 66 -9.14 3.69 -21.40
C ILE A 66 -10.46 4.17 -20.80
N LEU A 67 -11.60 3.84 -21.42
CA LEU A 67 -12.93 4.18 -20.90
C LEU A 67 -13.16 3.58 -19.51
N ILE A 68 -12.78 2.32 -19.30
CA ILE A 68 -12.86 1.67 -17.98
C ILE A 68 -11.98 2.38 -16.95
N ALA A 69 -10.75 2.75 -17.31
CA ALA A 69 -9.84 3.48 -16.42
C ALA A 69 -10.41 4.85 -16.03
N LEU A 70 -10.97 5.59 -17.00
CA LEU A 70 -11.62 6.89 -16.76
C LEU A 70 -12.85 6.74 -15.86
N TYR A 71 -13.70 5.73 -16.11
CA TYR A 71 -14.88 5.45 -15.30
C TYR A 71 -14.52 5.19 -13.83
N PHE A 72 -13.58 4.27 -13.57
CA PHE A 72 -13.13 4.00 -12.20
C PHE A 72 -12.48 5.23 -11.56
N SER A 73 -11.66 5.97 -12.32
CA SER A 73 -11.03 7.20 -11.83
C SER A 73 -12.07 8.24 -11.41
N PHE A 74 -13.13 8.43 -12.20
CA PHE A 74 -14.23 9.35 -11.88
C PHE A 74 -14.94 8.94 -10.58
N ILE A 75 -15.31 7.65 -10.46
CA ILE A 75 -15.95 7.12 -9.26
C ILE A 75 -15.05 7.32 -8.03
N TYR A 76 -13.76 7.03 -8.13
CA TYR A 76 -12.84 7.15 -6.99
C TYR A 76 -12.54 8.60 -6.61
N VAL A 77 -12.46 9.53 -7.56
CA VAL A 77 -12.37 10.97 -7.26
C VAL A 77 -13.60 11.43 -6.50
N ILE A 78 -14.80 11.04 -6.94
CA ILE A 78 -16.04 11.37 -6.22
C ILE A 78 -16.01 10.77 -4.81
N GLN A 79 -15.67 9.49 -4.66
CA GLN A 79 -15.57 8.87 -3.34
C GLN A 79 -14.55 9.57 -2.44
N PHE A 80 -13.41 9.98 -2.99
CA PHE A 80 -12.37 10.71 -2.27
C PHE A 80 -12.88 12.08 -1.80
N ILE A 81 -13.53 12.85 -2.68
CA ILE A 81 -14.16 14.13 -2.34
C ILE A 81 -15.24 13.94 -1.28
N LEU A 82 -16.12 12.95 -1.45
CA LEU A 82 -17.18 12.67 -0.49
C LEU A 82 -16.61 12.28 0.87
N ARG A 83 -15.49 11.55 0.93
CA ARG A 83 -14.79 11.26 2.19
C ARG A 83 -14.13 12.48 2.79
N VAL A 84 -13.58 13.39 2.00
CA VAL A 84 -13.11 14.67 2.53
C VAL A 84 -14.27 15.44 3.15
N LEU A 85 -15.44 15.46 2.51
CA LEU A 85 -16.54 16.34 2.90
C LEU A 85 -17.45 15.75 4.00
N TRP A 86 -18.02 14.55 3.81
CA TRP A 86 -19.11 14.03 4.66
C TRP A 86 -19.02 12.54 5.03
N ILE A 87 -18.47 11.68 4.17
CA ILE A 87 -18.51 10.22 4.38
C ILE A 87 -17.41 9.79 5.35
N ARG A 88 -17.81 9.09 6.41
CA ARG A 88 -16.93 8.46 7.40
C ARG A 88 -17.27 6.98 7.49
N ASP A 89 -16.27 6.15 7.74
CA ASP A 89 -16.53 4.76 8.11
C ASP A 89 -17.31 4.69 9.42
N ARG A 90 -18.05 3.60 9.61
CA ARG A 90 -18.76 3.34 10.87
C ARG A 90 -17.74 3.18 12.00
N LYS A 91 -18.05 3.71 13.18
CA LYS A 91 -17.22 3.50 14.38
C LYS A 91 -17.27 2.04 14.81
N THR A 92 -16.10 1.49 15.10
CA THR A 92 -15.84 0.11 15.55
C THR A 92 -14.76 0.11 16.63
N ALA A 93 -14.46 -1.06 17.20
CA ALA A 93 -13.39 -1.23 18.20
C ALA A 93 -11.97 -0.88 17.70
N ILE A 94 -11.76 -0.63 16.40
CA ILE A 94 -10.46 -0.22 15.84
C ILE A 94 -10.47 1.20 15.24
N THR A 95 -11.55 1.95 15.44
CA THR A 95 -11.69 3.29 14.86
C THR A 95 -10.89 4.32 15.64
N GLY A 96 -10.00 5.04 14.94
CA GLY A 96 -9.34 6.23 15.46
C GLY A 96 -10.13 7.51 15.21
N GLY A 97 -9.42 8.64 15.15
CA GLY A 97 -10.01 9.92 14.84
C GLY A 97 -9.18 11.09 15.34
N GLU A 98 -9.82 12.24 15.39
CA GLU A 98 -9.21 13.49 15.83
C GLU A 98 -8.58 13.36 17.22
N GLY A 99 -7.33 13.81 17.36
CA GLY A 99 -6.55 13.77 18.60
C GLY A 99 -5.87 12.45 18.92
N VAL A 100 -6.24 11.33 18.27
CA VAL A 100 -5.64 10.00 18.51
C VAL A 100 -4.17 9.97 18.08
N ASP A 101 -3.76 10.85 17.16
CA ASP A 101 -2.37 11.03 16.75
C ASP A 101 -1.42 11.36 17.93
N LEU A 102 -1.94 11.94 19.01
CA LEU A 102 -1.18 12.29 20.22
C LEU A 102 -1.20 11.19 21.30
N TRP A 103 -1.95 10.10 21.09
CA TRP A 103 -2.14 9.08 22.12
C TRP A 103 -0.95 8.10 22.18
N PRO A 104 -0.67 7.53 23.37
CA PRO A 104 0.35 6.49 23.54
C PRO A 104 0.11 5.30 22.61
N ARG A 105 1.20 4.79 22.01
CA ARG A 105 1.18 3.66 21.08
C ARG A 105 1.70 2.39 21.73
N LYS A 106 1.06 1.26 21.41
CA LYS A 106 1.63 -0.08 21.57
C LYS A 106 1.96 -0.65 20.20
N ILE A 107 2.90 -1.59 20.15
CA ILE A 107 3.33 -2.23 18.91
C ILE A 107 3.44 -3.73 19.17
N ALA A 108 2.83 -4.53 18.29
CA ALA A 108 3.09 -5.95 18.16
C ALA A 108 3.60 -6.25 16.74
N THR A 109 4.24 -7.40 16.55
CA THR A 109 4.71 -7.84 15.24
C THR A 109 3.98 -9.12 14.85
N ALA A 110 3.41 -9.14 13.64
CA ALA A 110 2.98 -10.36 12.97
C ALA A 110 4.04 -10.74 11.93
N THR A 111 4.48 -12.01 11.92
CA THR A 111 5.53 -12.48 11.01
C THR A 111 4.97 -13.53 10.05
N PHE A 112 5.19 -13.31 8.76
CA PHE A 112 4.71 -14.18 7.69
C PHE A 112 5.86 -14.82 6.93
N SER A 113 5.69 -16.09 6.55
CA SER A 113 6.56 -16.73 5.56
C SER A 113 6.14 -16.27 4.15
N LEU A 114 7.10 -15.75 3.38
CA LEU A 114 6.84 -15.40 1.98
C LEU A 114 6.49 -16.62 1.13
N GLU A 115 6.94 -17.82 1.53
CA GLU A 115 6.56 -19.07 0.90
C GLU A 115 5.07 -19.35 1.11
N HIS A 116 4.56 -19.23 2.34
CA HIS A 116 3.14 -19.40 2.63
C HIS A 116 2.29 -18.38 1.85
N MET A 117 2.73 -17.13 1.79
CA MET A 117 2.07 -16.11 0.96
C MET A 117 2.06 -16.47 -0.53
N LYS A 118 3.15 -17.04 -1.06
CA LYS A 118 3.22 -17.51 -2.45
C LYS A 118 2.27 -18.69 -2.70
N THR A 119 2.15 -19.63 -1.76
CA THR A 119 1.19 -20.75 -1.84
C THR A 119 -0.24 -20.23 -1.94
N VAL A 120 -0.64 -19.33 -1.04
CA VAL A 120 -1.98 -18.73 -1.04
C VAL A 120 -2.22 -17.92 -2.31
N LYS A 121 -1.23 -17.14 -2.76
CA LYS A 121 -1.29 -16.38 -4.02
C LYS A 121 -1.61 -17.29 -5.22
N ASN A 122 -1.04 -18.49 -5.29
CA ASN A 122 -1.25 -19.39 -6.42
C ASN A 122 -2.67 -19.98 -6.48
N ALA A 123 -3.46 -19.89 -5.42
CA ALA A 123 -4.82 -20.41 -5.37
C ALA A 123 -5.85 -19.58 -6.15
N VAL A 124 -5.54 -18.30 -6.43
CA VAL A 124 -6.40 -17.42 -7.23
C VAL A 124 -5.65 -16.98 -8.48
N PRO A 125 -6.21 -17.19 -9.70
CA PRO A 125 -5.55 -16.82 -10.94
C PRO A 125 -5.13 -15.35 -10.97
N ASN A 126 -3.90 -15.10 -11.42
CA ASN A 126 -3.29 -13.78 -11.55
C ASN A 126 -3.15 -12.99 -10.25
N ALA A 127 -3.36 -13.60 -9.06
CA ALA A 127 -3.14 -12.92 -7.78
C ALA A 127 -1.66 -12.61 -7.52
N THR A 128 -1.44 -11.59 -6.71
CA THR A 128 -0.13 -11.06 -6.31
C THR A 128 0.01 -11.09 -4.79
N ILE A 129 1.24 -10.93 -4.28
CA ILE A 129 1.50 -10.92 -2.83
C ILE A 129 0.75 -9.78 -2.13
N ASN A 130 0.57 -8.63 -2.79
CA ASN A 130 -0.25 -7.54 -2.27
C ASN A 130 -1.71 -7.98 -2.08
N ASP A 131 -2.26 -8.78 -2.99
CA ASP A 131 -3.64 -9.27 -2.85
C ASP A 131 -3.78 -10.20 -1.63
N VAL A 132 -2.78 -11.05 -1.39
CA VAL A 132 -2.70 -11.90 -0.19
C VAL A 132 -2.58 -11.06 1.08
N LEU A 133 -1.73 -10.03 1.08
CA LEU A 133 -1.59 -9.11 2.21
C LEU A 133 -2.94 -8.46 2.57
N PHE A 134 -3.67 -7.92 1.58
CA PHE A 134 -4.97 -7.32 1.85
C PHE A 134 -6.02 -8.34 2.28
N ALA A 135 -5.95 -9.58 1.79
CA ALA A 135 -6.80 -10.67 2.25
C ALA A 135 -6.54 -10.97 3.74
N VAL A 136 -5.27 -11.08 4.14
CA VAL A 136 -4.85 -11.29 5.53
C VAL A 136 -5.32 -10.15 6.42
N ILE A 137 -5.13 -8.90 6.00
CA ILE A 137 -5.59 -7.74 6.76
C ILE A 137 -7.11 -7.75 6.93
N SER A 138 -7.85 -8.03 5.86
CA SER A 138 -9.31 -8.08 5.91
C SER A 138 -9.80 -9.18 6.84
N SER A 139 -9.26 -10.39 6.73
CA SER A 139 -9.64 -11.53 7.56
C SER A 139 -9.21 -11.35 9.01
N GLY A 140 -7.98 -10.88 9.26
CA GLY A 140 -7.47 -10.66 10.61
C GLY A 140 -8.21 -9.53 11.35
N ILE A 141 -8.58 -8.44 10.65
CA ILE A 141 -9.44 -7.40 11.23
C ILE A 141 -10.83 -7.97 11.55
N SER A 142 -11.44 -8.76 10.66
CA SER A 142 -12.72 -9.41 10.94
C SER A 142 -12.64 -10.27 12.20
N ARG A 143 -11.65 -11.15 12.32
CA ARG A 143 -11.42 -12.02 13.50
C ARG A 143 -11.26 -11.20 14.79
N TYR A 144 -10.50 -10.11 14.74
CA TYR A 144 -10.32 -9.24 15.89
C TYR A 144 -11.62 -8.53 16.29
N LEU A 145 -12.41 -8.09 15.31
CA LEU A 145 -13.71 -7.48 15.55
C LEU A 145 -14.75 -8.49 16.07
N ASP A 146 -14.72 -9.75 15.62
CA ASP A 146 -15.53 -10.82 16.21
C ASP A 146 -15.19 -11.04 17.69
N PHE A 147 -13.92 -10.91 18.08
CA PHE A 147 -13.49 -11.01 19.48
C PHE A 147 -13.94 -9.80 20.32
N ARG A 148 -13.76 -8.57 19.81
CA ARG A 148 -14.05 -7.33 20.55
C ARG A 148 -15.54 -6.96 20.55
N GLU A 149 -16.24 -7.26 19.46
CA GLU A 149 -17.62 -6.87 19.19
C GLU A 149 -18.45 -8.05 18.63
N PRO A 150 -18.54 -9.21 19.31
CA PRO A 150 -19.11 -10.46 18.76
C PRO A 150 -20.55 -10.34 18.21
N ASN A 151 -21.33 -9.40 18.74
CA ASN A 151 -22.69 -9.09 18.28
C ASN A 151 -22.87 -7.63 17.84
N GLY A 152 -21.77 -6.85 17.74
CA GLY A 152 -21.83 -5.40 17.52
C GLY A 152 -21.89 -5.00 16.05
N LEU A 153 -21.47 -5.89 15.14
CA LEU A 153 -21.31 -5.60 13.73
C LEU A 153 -22.14 -6.52 12.84
N GLN A 154 -22.77 -5.90 11.83
CA GLN A 154 -23.44 -6.62 10.75
C GLN A 154 -22.43 -6.96 9.66
N ASP A 155 -22.59 -8.11 9.03
CA ASP A 155 -21.81 -8.48 7.86
C ASP A 155 -21.93 -7.42 6.76
N GLY A 156 -20.80 -7.10 6.13
CA GLY A 156 -20.71 -6.09 5.09
C GLY A 156 -20.43 -4.67 5.59
N VAL A 157 -20.17 -4.45 6.89
CA VAL A 157 -19.66 -3.14 7.36
C VAL A 157 -18.34 -2.82 6.65
N GLN A 158 -18.31 -1.67 5.98
CA GLN A 158 -17.12 -1.22 5.26
C GLN A 158 -16.12 -0.57 6.23
N LEU A 159 -14.87 -1.00 6.13
CA LEU A 159 -13.72 -0.38 6.78
C LEU A 159 -12.73 0.03 5.69
N THR A 160 -12.25 1.26 5.71
CA THR A 160 -11.42 1.80 4.63
C THR A 160 -9.98 1.94 5.11
N GLY A 161 -9.08 1.21 4.48
CA GLY A 161 -7.65 1.40 4.62
C GLY A 161 -7.18 2.57 3.79
N LEU A 162 -6.20 3.31 4.29
CA LEU A 162 -5.48 4.32 3.53
C LEU A 162 -4.07 3.83 3.25
N ALA A 163 -3.68 3.82 1.99
CA ALA A 163 -2.31 3.54 1.57
C ALA A 163 -1.71 4.74 0.82
N MET A 164 -0.40 4.86 0.90
CA MET A 164 0.36 5.83 0.12
C MET A 164 1.13 5.07 -0.97
N VAL A 165 1.13 5.58 -2.20
CA VAL A 165 1.87 4.99 -3.31
C VAL A 165 2.84 6.00 -3.89
N ASN A 166 4.09 5.57 -4.06
CA ASN A 166 5.15 6.41 -4.59
C ASN A 166 4.92 6.61 -6.09
N LEU A 167 4.84 7.87 -6.51
CA LEU A 167 4.59 8.27 -7.90
C LEU A 167 5.87 8.67 -8.65
N ARG A 168 7.04 8.46 -8.04
CA ARG A 168 8.32 8.73 -8.72
C ARG A 168 8.52 7.73 -9.87
N LYS A 169 8.97 8.25 -11.02
CA LYS A 169 9.27 7.47 -12.22
C LYS A 169 10.41 6.45 -12.04
N GLN A 170 11.26 6.66 -11.04
CA GLN A 170 12.36 5.76 -10.68
C GLN A 170 12.21 5.38 -9.20
N PRO A 171 11.69 4.19 -8.90
CA PRO A 171 11.78 3.60 -7.57
C PRO A 171 13.23 3.14 -7.32
N GLY A 172 13.76 3.40 -6.11
CA GLY A 172 15.08 2.92 -5.70
C GLY A 172 15.99 3.93 -5.01
N LEU A 173 17.13 3.41 -4.55
CA LEU A 173 18.21 4.12 -3.87
C LEU A 173 19.00 4.95 -4.89
N GLN A 174 18.59 6.19 -5.08
CA GLN A 174 19.36 7.14 -5.89
C GLN A 174 20.46 7.76 -5.04
N GLU A 175 21.65 7.82 -5.63
CA GLU A 175 22.77 8.56 -5.09
C GLU A 175 22.39 10.05 -4.99
N LEU A 176 22.57 10.64 -3.81
CA LEU A 176 22.16 12.02 -3.51
C LEU A 176 22.73 13.03 -4.53
N SER A 177 23.95 12.78 -4.99
CA SER A 177 24.66 13.57 -6.01
C SER A 177 23.92 13.62 -7.36
N ASN A 178 23.19 12.56 -7.71
CA ASN A 178 22.42 12.48 -8.95
C ASN A 178 21.04 13.15 -8.83
N LEU A 179 20.52 13.34 -7.61
CA LEU A 179 19.26 14.04 -7.33
C LEU A 179 19.40 15.57 -7.31
N MET A 180 20.61 16.08 -7.06
CA MET A 180 20.91 17.52 -7.00
C MET A 180 21.25 18.15 -8.36
N LYS A 181 21.47 17.33 -9.40
CA LYS A 181 21.78 17.82 -10.76
C LYS A 181 20.50 18.38 -11.41
N SER A 182 20.52 19.63 -11.86
CA SER A 182 19.35 20.33 -12.42
C SER A 182 18.70 19.65 -13.66
N ASN A 183 19.40 18.71 -14.30
CA ASN A 183 18.95 17.96 -15.48
C ASN A 183 18.76 16.45 -15.25
N SER A 184 18.80 15.94 -14.01
CA SER A 184 18.38 14.56 -13.76
C SER A 184 16.86 14.46 -13.91
N GLY A 185 16.36 13.52 -14.72
CA GLY A 185 14.91 13.29 -14.86
C GLY A 185 14.17 12.97 -13.55
N ALA A 186 14.91 12.78 -12.45
CA ALA A 186 14.43 12.74 -11.07
C ALA A 186 14.59 14.13 -10.42
N LYS A 187 13.45 14.79 -10.11
CA LYS A 187 13.40 16.01 -9.30
C LYS A 187 13.38 15.64 -7.81
N TRP A 188 14.07 16.43 -6.99
CA TRP A 188 14.01 16.35 -5.52
C TRP A 188 12.54 16.48 -5.03
N GLY A 189 12.13 15.64 -4.08
CA GLY A 189 10.89 15.79 -3.32
C GLY A 189 10.06 14.50 -3.22
N ASN A 190 9.17 14.46 -2.24
CA ASN A 190 8.23 13.35 -2.07
C ASN A 190 7.07 13.51 -3.06
N LYS A 191 6.85 12.49 -3.89
CA LYS A 191 5.70 12.42 -4.79
C LYS A 191 4.91 11.18 -4.46
N PHE A 192 3.80 11.37 -3.77
CA PHE A 192 2.93 10.27 -3.39
C PHE A 192 1.48 10.59 -3.61
N GLY A 193 0.74 9.57 -4.01
CA GLY A 193 -0.71 9.59 -4.05
C GLY A 193 -1.28 8.80 -2.87
N LEU A 194 -2.47 9.18 -2.46
CA LEU A 194 -3.29 8.41 -1.53
C LEU A 194 -4.19 7.44 -2.31
N PHE A 195 -4.32 6.23 -1.79
CA PHE A 195 -5.27 5.21 -2.21
C PHE A 195 -6.21 4.87 -1.05
N LEU A 196 -7.50 4.88 -1.33
CA LEU A 196 -8.51 4.37 -0.41
C LEU A 196 -8.80 2.92 -0.74
N LEU A 197 -8.67 2.03 0.22
CA LEU A 197 -8.71 0.58 0.03
C LEU A 197 -9.82 0.00 0.92
N PRO A 198 -11.06 -0.06 0.41
CA PRO A 198 -12.18 -0.56 1.17
C PRO A 198 -12.05 -2.07 1.36
N ILE A 199 -12.17 -2.50 2.61
CA ILE A 199 -12.40 -3.88 3.02
C ILE A 199 -13.77 -3.97 3.69
N TYR A 200 -14.30 -5.17 3.78
CA TYR A 200 -15.62 -5.42 4.36
C TYR A 200 -15.47 -6.42 5.49
N TYR A 201 -16.06 -6.10 6.62
CA TYR A 201 -16.21 -7.02 7.73
C TYR A 201 -17.12 -8.17 7.30
N HIS A 202 -16.65 -9.38 7.56
CA HIS A 202 -17.43 -10.60 7.43
C HIS A 202 -17.13 -11.45 8.65
N ARG A 203 -18.17 -11.95 9.33
CA ARG A 203 -18.01 -12.84 10.47
C ARG A 203 -17.08 -14.01 10.12
N SER A 204 -16.05 -14.21 10.93
CA SER A 204 -14.96 -15.17 10.66
C SER A 204 -15.48 -16.57 10.35
N ASN A 205 -16.56 -16.98 11.00
CA ASN A 205 -17.12 -18.32 10.89
C ASN A 205 -18.04 -18.51 9.66
N SER A 206 -18.37 -17.44 8.91
CA SER A 206 -19.32 -17.52 7.78
C SER A 206 -18.67 -17.48 6.40
N SER A 207 -17.39 -17.07 6.30
CA SER A 207 -16.71 -16.84 5.01
C SER A 207 -15.64 -17.88 4.72
N ASP A 208 -15.61 -18.40 3.48
CA ASP A 208 -14.46 -19.17 2.96
C ASP A 208 -13.19 -18.30 3.03
N PRO A 209 -12.09 -18.77 3.67
CA PRO A 209 -10.85 -17.98 3.79
C PRO A 209 -10.33 -17.44 2.45
N LEU A 210 -10.51 -18.19 1.35
CA LEU A 210 -10.10 -17.76 0.01
C LEU A 210 -11.01 -16.70 -0.62
N GLU A 211 -12.20 -16.47 -0.05
CA GLU A 211 -13.08 -15.40 -0.51
C GLU A 211 -12.50 -14.02 -0.22
N TYR A 212 -11.80 -13.85 0.91
CA TYR A 212 -11.04 -12.63 1.20
C TYR A 212 -10.00 -12.34 0.11
N LEU A 213 -9.29 -13.37 -0.37
CA LEU A 213 -8.32 -13.23 -1.44
C LEU A 213 -8.97 -12.83 -2.77
N LYS A 214 -10.11 -13.46 -3.12
CA LYS A 214 -10.87 -13.09 -4.33
C LYS A 214 -11.36 -11.64 -4.28
N ARG A 215 -11.90 -11.20 -3.14
CA ARG A 215 -12.37 -9.82 -2.93
C ARG A 215 -11.22 -8.82 -2.98
N ALA A 216 -10.10 -9.11 -2.30
CA ALA A 216 -8.89 -8.29 -2.33
C ALA A 216 -8.38 -8.13 -3.77
N LYS A 217 -8.32 -9.23 -4.54
CA LYS A 217 -7.89 -9.21 -5.93
C LYS A 217 -8.76 -8.30 -6.80
N VAL A 218 -10.08 -8.44 -6.70
CA VAL A 218 -11.03 -7.61 -7.47
C VAL A 218 -10.88 -6.14 -7.09
N MET A 219 -10.76 -5.83 -5.80
CA MET A 219 -10.59 -4.46 -5.31
C MET A 219 -9.28 -3.84 -5.82
N ILE A 220 -8.15 -4.55 -5.67
CA ILE A 220 -6.82 -4.05 -6.07
C ILE A 220 -6.72 -3.91 -7.59
N ASP A 221 -7.29 -4.83 -8.37
CA ASP A 221 -7.30 -4.70 -9.84
C ASP A 221 -8.06 -3.46 -10.30
N ARG A 222 -9.20 -3.16 -9.68
CA ARG A 222 -9.97 -1.94 -9.98
C ARG A 222 -9.18 -0.69 -9.60
N LYS A 223 -8.48 -0.73 -8.46
CA LYS A 223 -7.62 0.37 -8.00
C LYS A 223 -6.40 0.59 -8.88
N LYS A 224 -5.74 -0.48 -9.35
CA LYS A 224 -4.60 -0.41 -10.30
C LYS A 224 -5.01 0.12 -11.67
N ARG A 225 -6.26 -0.14 -12.11
CA ARG A 225 -6.78 0.41 -13.36
C ARG A 225 -7.18 1.87 -13.25
N SER A 226 -7.36 2.40 -12.04
CA SER A 226 -7.69 3.81 -11.84
C SER A 226 -6.43 4.67 -11.79
N LEU A 227 -6.61 5.97 -12.07
CA LEU A 227 -5.57 6.97 -11.91
C LEU A 227 -5.64 7.64 -10.52
N GLU A 228 -6.24 6.98 -9.52
CA GLU A 228 -6.57 7.57 -8.22
C GLU A 228 -5.36 8.17 -7.51
N ALA A 229 -4.24 7.46 -7.41
CA ALA A 229 -3.03 8.01 -6.79
C ALA A 229 -2.48 9.23 -7.54
N HIS A 230 -2.48 9.20 -8.87
CA HIS A 230 -2.01 10.34 -9.66
C HIS A 230 -2.93 11.55 -9.51
N LEU A 231 -4.25 11.32 -9.49
CA LEU A 231 -5.25 12.37 -9.31
C LEU A 231 -5.21 12.92 -7.88
N SER A 232 -5.06 12.08 -6.86
CA SER A 232 -4.96 12.53 -5.46
C SER A 232 -3.71 13.36 -5.23
N TYR A 233 -2.56 12.97 -5.80
CA TYR A 233 -1.36 13.82 -5.79
C TYR A 233 -1.59 15.16 -6.49
N LYS A 234 -2.22 15.15 -7.68
CA LYS A 234 -2.49 16.38 -8.43
C LYS A 234 -3.45 17.33 -7.73
N ILE A 235 -4.49 16.79 -7.11
CA ILE A 235 -5.42 17.56 -6.29
C ILE A 235 -4.69 18.13 -5.07
N GLY A 236 -3.86 17.32 -4.39
CA GLY A 236 -3.07 17.76 -3.25
C GLY A 236 -2.07 18.87 -3.62
N ASP A 237 -1.36 18.73 -4.73
CA ASP A 237 -0.41 19.71 -5.28
C ASP A 237 -1.12 21.02 -5.66
N LEU A 238 -2.30 20.93 -6.28
CA LEU A 238 -3.13 22.08 -6.59
C LEU A 238 -3.57 22.81 -5.32
N VAL A 239 -4.13 22.09 -4.35
CA VAL A 239 -4.59 22.67 -3.07
C VAL A 239 -3.44 23.31 -2.31
N MET A 240 -2.28 22.65 -2.27
CA MET A 240 -1.08 23.17 -1.62
C MET A 240 -0.61 24.46 -2.29
N SER A 241 -0.68 24.54 -3.62
CA SER A 241 -0.26 25.71 -4.39
C SER A 241 -1.26 26.87 -4.34
N THR A 242 -2.56 26.60 -4.23
CA THR A 242 -3.62 27.64 -4.29
C THR A 242 -4.14 28.09 -2.92
N LEU A 243 -4.37 27.15 -2.01
CA LEU A 243 -4.95 27.40 -0.68
C LEU A 243 -3.91 27.32 0.45
N GLY A 244 -2.70 26.90 0.11
CA GLY A 244 -1.56 26.85 1.03
C GLY A 244 -1.48 25.57 1.87
N PRO A 245 -0.35 25.40 2.58
CA PRO A 245 -0.03 24.16 3.29
C PRO A 245 -0.97 23.88 4.48
N LYS A 246 -1.49 24.92 5.14
CA LYS A 246 -2.42 24.77 6.28
C LYS A 246 -3.72 24.08 5.84
N PHE A 247 -4.29 24.49 4.72
CA PHE A 247 -5.52 23.89 4.20
C PHE A 247 -5.25 22.49 3.64
N ALA A 248 -4.14 22.30 2.93
CA ALA A 248 -3.74 20.96 2.46
C ALA A 248 -3.57 19.96 3.62
N SER A 249 -2.94 20.39 4.72
CA SER A 249 -2.79 19.58 5.94
C SER A 249 -4.15 19.24 6.56
N LEU A 250 -5.05 20.21 6.68
CA LEU A 250 -6.41 20.00 7.19
C LEU A 250 -7.19 18.96 6.36
N LEU A 251 -7.10 19.02 5.03
CA LEU A 251 -7.76 18.03 4.15
C LEU A 251 -7.20 16.63 4.35
N ASN A 252 -5.87 16.49 4.40
CA ASN A 252 -5.21 15.20 4.64
C ASN A 252 -5.60 14.63 6.01
N TYR A 253 -5.60 15.46 7.05
CA TYR A 253 -6.02 15.07 8.39
C TYR A 253 -7.47 14.60 8.42
N ARG A 254 -8.37 15.32 7.72
CA ARG A 254 -9.79 14.96 7.62
C ARG A 254 -10.01 13.64 6.88
N ILE A 255 -9.25 13.37 5.81
CA ILE A 255 -9.33 12.07 5.11
C ILE A 255 -8.95 10.94 6.07
N LEU A 256 -7.82 11.09 6.77
CA LEU A 256 -7.36 10.09 7.74
C LEU A 256 -8.38 9.87 8.87
N CYS A 257 -8.99 10.94 9.41
CA CYS A 257 -10.02 10.81 10.44
C CYS A 257 -11.32 10.15 9.95
N ASN A 258 -11.54 10.10 8.63
CA ASN A 258 -12.74 9.56 8.01
C ASN A 258 -12.53 8.12 7.48
N THR A 259 -11.32 7.58 7.61
CA THR A 259 -10.94 6.20 7.29
C THR A 259 -10.57 5.43 8.56
N THR A 260 -10.39 4.11 8.46
CA THR A 260 -10.26 3.23 9.63
C THR A 260 -8.81 2.95 10.00
N PHE A 261 -7.96 2.60 9.03
CA PHE A 261 -6.57 2.19 9.29
C PHE A 261 -5.62 2.67 8.20
N THR A 262 -4.32 2.73 8.51
CA THR A 262 -3.27 2.98 7.51
C THR A 262 -2.51 1.69 7.21
N ILE A 263 -2.17 1.49 5.94
CA ILE A 263 -1.29 0.41 5.49
C ILE A 263 -0.11 0.97 4.70
N SER A 264 1.09 0.48 5.00
CA SER A 264 2.30 0.63 4.22
C SER A 264 2.89 -0.75 3.97
N ASN A 265 3.33 -1.00 2.74
CA ASN A 265 4.10 -2.21 2.40
C ASN A 265 5.42 -1.73 1.81
N VAL A 266 6.53 -2.40 2.12
CA VAL A 266 7.85 -2.07 1.60
C VAL A 266 8.57 -3.38 1.27
N VAL A 267 8.99 -3.53 0.02
CA VAL A 267 9.80 -4.66 -0.40
C VAL A 267 11.24 -4.41 0.05
N GLY A 268 11.71 -5.15 1.03
CA GLY A 268 13.11 -5.14 1.45
C GLY A 268 13.95 -6.21 0.74
N PRO A 269 15.23 -6.33 1.12
CA PRO A 269 16.19 -7.23 0.50
C PRO A 269 15.78 -8.69 0.54
N GLN A 270 16.05 -9.40 -0.56
CA GLN A 270 15.76 -10.83 -0.66
C GLN A 270 16.80 -11.69 0.07
N GLU A 271 18.04 -11.20 0.17
CA GLU A 271 19.13 -11.88 0.85
C GLU A 271 19.33 -11.38 2.28
N GLU A 272 20.04 -12.17 3.07
CA GLU A 272 20.57 -11.70 4.36
C GLU A 272 21.64 -10.63 4.13
N ILE A 273 21.60 -9.61 4.98
CA ILE A 273 22.45 -8.42 4.87
C ILE A 273 23.10 -8.16 6.22
N MET A 274 24.20 -7.42 6.19
CA MET A 274 24.95 -7.04 7.39
C MET A 274 25.19 -5.53 7.43
N ILE A 275 25.24 -4.97 8.64
CA ILE A 275 25.63 -3.59 8.90
C ILE A 275 26.90 -3.58 9.72
N GLY A 276 27.96 -2.95 9.20
CA GLY A 276 29.23 -2.79 9.91
C GLY A 276 29.80 -4.11 10.45
N GLY A 277 29.77 -5.19 9.66
CA GLY A 277 30.24 -6.50 10.11
C GLY A 277 29.17 -7.39 10.77
N ASN A 278 28.01 -6.86 11.14
CA ASN A 278 27.02 -7.58 11.95
C ASN A 278 25.79 -8.00 11.11
N PRO A 279 25.44 -9.29 11.06
CA PRO A 279 24.24 -9.77 10.35
C PRO A 279 22.96 -9.14 10.92
N ILE A 280 22.07 -8.68 10.04
CA ILE A 280 20.74 -8.21 10.43
C ILE A 280 19.81 -9.42 10.59
N THR A 281 19.09 -9.47 11.70
CA THR A 281 18.10 -10.51 11.98
C THR A 281 16.69 -10.17 11.46
N PHE A 282 16.32 -8.88 11.49
CA PHE A 282 15.02 -8.40 11.02
C PHE A 282 15.11 -6.94 10.55
N LEU A 283 14.21 -6.56 9.63
CA LEU A 283 13.98 -5.19 9.20
C LEU A 283 12.53 -4.83 9.43
N ARG A 284 12.28 -3.80 10.24
CA ARG A 284 10.93 -3.33 10.60
C ARG A 284 10.86 -1.83 10.48
N ALA A 285 9.79 -1.33 9.85
CA ALA A 285 9.53 0.09 9.73
C ALA A 285 8.33 0.47 10.60
N ASN A 286 8.39 1.65 11.21
CA ASN A 286 7.30 2.22 11.99
C ASN A 286 7.14 3.71 11.66
N ASN A 287 5.92 4.20 11.83
CA ASN A 287 5.57 5.61 11.79
C ASN A 287 4.81 5.96 13.08
N SER A 288 4.51 7.24 13.29
CA SER A 288 3.73 7.73 14.42
C SER A 288 2.94 8.96 13.97
N ALA A 289 2.11 9.53 14.86
CA ALA A 289 1.36 10.76 14.62
C ALA A 289 0.31 10.68 13.49
N LEU A 290 -0.31 9.51 13.32
CA LEU A 290 -1.50 9.35 12.47
C LEU A 290 -2.76 9.29 13.34
N PRO A 291 -3.87 9.94 12.94
CA PRO A 291 -5.11 9.91 13.72
C PRO A 291 -5.80 8.54 13.68
N HIS A 292 -5.34 7.60 12.85
CA HIS A 292 -5.79 6.22 12.92
C HIS A 292 -5.35 5.53 14.21
N ALA A 293 -6.26 4.75 14.79
CA ALA A 293 -5.94 3.89 15.92
C ALA A 293 -5.12 2.66 15.50
N LEU A 294 -5.26 2.20 14.25
CA LEU A 294 -4.54 1.05 13.69
C LEU A 294 -3.65 1.48 12.52
N VAL A 295 -2.36 1.18 12.62
CA VAL A 295 -1.39 1.41 11.55
C VAL A 295 -0.57 0.14 11.32
N LEU A 296 -0.56 -0.31 10.06
CA LEU A 296 0.06 -1.55 9.62
C LEU A 296 1.23 -1.22 8.70
N ASN A 297 2.45 -1.54 9.13
CA ASN A 297 3.66 -1.32 8.32
C ASN A 297 4.33 -2.67 8.05
N MET A 298 4.27 -3.13 6.80
CA MET A 298 4.88 -4.39 6.38
C MET A 298 6.22 -4.16 5.69
N VAL A 299 7.21 -4.96 6.07
CA VAL A 299 8.52 -4.99 5.42
C VAL A 299 8.90 -6.45 5.14
N SER A 300 9.23 -6.77 3.89
CA SER A 300 9.77 -8.08 3.54
C SER A 300 11.29 -8.11 3.68
N TYR A 301 11.85 -9.17 4.26
CA TYR A 301 13.29 -9.35 4.41
C TYR A 301 13.64 -10.84 4.48
N ALA A 302 14.64 -11.28 3.69
CA ALA A 302 15.23 -12.62 3.78
C ALA A 302 14.21 -13.77 3.87
N GLY A 303 13.26 -13.82 2.94
CA GLY A 303 12.23 -14.88 2.89
C GLY A 303 11.06 -14.73 3.87
N LYS A 304 11.11 -13.73 4.76
CA LYS A 304 10.05 -13.40 5.72
C LYS A 304 9.43 -12.05 5.41
N ALA A 305 8.27 -11.79 5.98
CA ALA A 305 7.70 -10.46 5.99
C ALA A 305 7.10 -10.15 7.36
N ASP A 306 7.60 -9.08 7.97
CA ASP A 306 7.16 -8.61 9.27
C ASP A 306 6.18 -7.46 9.08
N MET A 307 4.98 -7.58 9.65
CA MET A 307 4.02 -6.50 9.79
C MET A 307 4.08 -5.95 11.21
N GLN A 308 4.52 -4.71 11.34
CA GLN A 308 4.36 -3.96 12.57
C GLN A 308 2.92 -3.49 12.69
N VAL A 309 2.26 -3.98 13.73
CA VAL A 309 0.89 -3.64 14.14
C VAL A 309 0.99 -2.58 15.22
N GLN A 310 1.00 -1.31 14.81
CA GLN A 310 1.00 -0.20 15.74
C GLN A 310 -0.43 0.21 16.06
N VAL A 311 -0.72 0.36 17.35
CA VAL A 311 -2.06 0.66 17.83
C VAL A 311 -2.11 1.79 18.85
N ALA A 312 -3.20 2.55 18.88
CA ALA A 312 -3.51 3.44 19.99
C ALA A 312 -3.89 2.61 21.22
N LYS A 313 -3.07 2.71 22.28
CA LYS A 313 -3.08 1.81 23.45
C LYS A 313 -4.47 1.66 24.08
N ASP A 314 -5.21 2.76 24.19
CA ASP A 314 -6.47 2.79 24.93
C ASP A 314 -7.67 2.39 24.05
N ILE A 315 -7.50 2.32 22.72
CA ILE A 315 -8.54 1.89 21.77
C ILE A 315 -8.40 0.37 21.51
N ILE A 316 -7.17 -0.07 21.25
CA ILE A 316 -6.83 -1.47 20.95
C ILE A 316 -5.84 -1.93 22.03
N PRO A 317 -6.33 -2.49 23.15
CA PRO A 317 -5.48 -2.79 24.31
C PRO A 317 -4.59 -4.03 24.11
N ASP A 318 -4.97 -4.91 23.18
CA ASP A 318 -4.43 -6.25 22.90
C ASP A 318 -3.84 -6.38 21.48
N PRO A 319 -2.79 -5.62 21.13
CA PRO A 319 -2.16 -5.69 19.81
C PRO A 319 -1.53 -7.05 19.50
N GLU A 320 -1.08 -7.80 20.51
CA GLU A 320 -0.53 -9.15 20.33
C GLU A 320 -1.59 -10.12 19.82
N PHE A 321 -2.83 -10.00 20.30
CA PHE A 321 -3.94 -10.81 19.80
C PHE A 321 -4.31 -10.40 18.37
N LEU A 322 -4.36 -9.10 18.07
CA LEU A 322 -4.57 -8.61 16.71
C LEU A 322 -3.48 -9.09 15.74
N ALA A 323 -2.22 -9.08 16.15
CA ALA A 323 -1.11 -9.61 15.36
C ALA A 323 -1.29 -11.10 15.06
N LYS A 324 -1.64 -11.89 16.09
CA LYS A 324 -1.98 -13.31 15.92
C LYS A 324 -3.17 -13.50 14.98
N CYS A 325 -4.17 -12.62 15.01
CA CYS A 325 -5.29 -12.71 14.07
C CYS A 325 -4.85 -12.59 12.61
N PHE A 326 -3.83 -11.79 12.30
CA PHE A 326 -3.26 -11.74 10.96
C PHE A 326 -2.47 -13.00 10.62
N GLU A 327 -1.68 -13.53 11.54
CA GLU A 327 -0.91 -14.77 11.33
C GLU A 327 -1.83 -15.97 11.07
N ASP A 328 -2.83 -16.16 11.92
CA ASP A 328 -3.84 -17.20 11.78
C ASP A 328 -4.58 -17.08 10.43
N ALA A 329 -4.94 -15.86 10.00
CA ALA A 329 -5.63 -15.65 8.73
C ALA A 329 -4.81 -16.15 7.52
N LEU A 330 -3.49 -16.00 7.53
CA LEU A 330 -2.64 -16.55 6.46
C LEU A 330 -2.58 -18.07 6.53
N LEU A 331 -2.49 -18.64 7.73
CA LEU A 331 -2.43 -20.08 7.94
C LEU A 331 -3.73 -20.76 7.50
N GLU A 332 -4.89 -20.24 7.90
CA GLU A 332 -6.21 -20.73 7.49
C GLU A 332 -6.36 -20.70 5.96
N MET A 333 -5.93 -19.62 5.30
CA MET A 333 -5.91 -19.56 3.83
C MET A 333 -4.98 -20.61 3.22
N LYS A 334 -3.80 -20.84 3.79
CA LYS A 334 -2.83 -21.84 3.30
C LYS A 334 -3.38 -23.26 3.45
N GLU A 335 -3.98 -23.58 4.59
CA GLU A 335 -4.59 -24.89 4.86
C GLU A 335 -5.69 -25.18 3.84
N GLN A 336 -6.59 -24.22 3.61
CA GLN A 336 -7.66 -24.32 2.62
C GLN A 336 -7.16 -24.57 1.18
N VAL A 337 -5.97 -24.10 0.83
CA VAL A 337 -5.33 -24.40 -0.47
C VAL A 337 -4.78 -25.81 -0.50
N THR A 338 -4.15 -26.23 0.59
CA THR A 338 -3.48 -27.53 0.70
C THR A 338 -4.49 -28.68 0.71
N THR A 339 -5.67 -28.51 1.34
CA THR A 339 -6.75 -29.52 1.34
C THR A 339 -7.41 -29.71 -0.03
N LYS A 340 -7.21 -28.78 -0.97
CA LYS A 340 -7.79 -28.84 -2.33
C LYS A 340 -6.83 -29.42 -3.38
N ILE A 341 -5.58 -29.68 -3.00
CA ILE A 341 -4.55 -30.37 -3.80
C ILE A 341 -4.56 -31.83 -3.39
#